data_AF-A0A1H1HVK7-F1
#
_entry.id   AF-A0A1H1HVK7-F1
#
_cell.length_a   1.000
_cell.length_b   1.000
_cell.length_c   1.000
_cell.angle_alpha   90.00
_cell.angle_beta   90.00
_cell.angle_gamma   90.00
#
_symmetry.space_group_name_H-M   'P 1'
#
loop_
_entity.id
_entity.type
_entity.pdbx_description
1 polymer ?
#
loop_
_entity_poly.entity_id
_entity_poly.type
_entity_poly.pdbx_seq_one_letter_code
_entity_poly.pdbx_strand_id
1 'polypeptide(L)'
;MESNTDDGATELGQDEIYLAVREGIKDALFDVFATIFLLGLALGSLWAGFQGFAAASSAVGYVLAGTALGLALVFVAAAFDLVPSFHDRLLS
;
A
#
# COMPACT_ATOMS: atom_id res chain seq x y z
N MET A 1 4.83 56.94 -2.82
CA MET A 1 5.61 55.78 -2.37
C MET A 1 4.70 54.59 -2.55
N GLU A 2 4.76 53.96 -3.73
CA GLU A 2 4.07 52.70 -4.00
C GLU A 2 4.66 51.62 -3.08
N SER A 3 3.81 51.03 -2.24
CA SER A 3 4.11 49.81 -1.52
C SER A 3 3.85 48.65 -2.47
N ASN A 4 4.92 48.10 -3.07
CA ASN A 4 4.91 46.78 -3.69
C ASN A 4 4.75 45.73 -2.58
N THR A 5 3.51 45.50 -2.16
CA THR A 5 3.12 44.23 -1.53
C THR A 5 3.01 43.20 -2.64
N ASP A 6 4.16 42.68 -3.04
CA ASP A 6 4.29 41.39 -3.72
C ASP A 6 3.86 40.34 -2.69
N ASP A 7 2.55 40.07 -2.69
CA ASP A 7 1.92 39.05 -1.88
C ASP A 7 2.45 37.72 -2.42
N GLY A 8 3.24 37.01 -1.61
CA GLY A 8 4.03 35.83 -1.98
C GLY A 8 3.24 34.58 -2.33
N ALA A 9 2.09 34.73 -2.98
CA ALA A 9 1.44 33.69 -3.75
C ALA A 9 2.10 33.71 -5.14
N THR A 10 3.18 32.94 -5.32
CA THR A 10 3.57 32.50 -6.66
C THR A 10 2.34 31.85 -7.28
N GLU A 11 1.65 32.55 -8.18
CA GLU A 11 0.68 31.97 -9.10
C GLU A 11 1.42 30.84 -9.82
N LEU A 12 1.21 29.61 -9.33
CA LEU A 12 1.80 28.43 -9.95
C LEU A 12 1.38 28.46 -11.42
N GLY A 13 2.37 28.38 -12.30
CA GLY A 13 2.11 28.32 -13.73
C GLY A 13 1.16 27.17 -14.02
N GLN A 14 0.28 27.32 -15.01
CA GLN A 14 -0.69 26.28 -15.37
C GLN A 14 0.01 24.94 -15.71
N ASP A 15 1.26 25.01 -16.16
CA ASP A 15 2.20 23.92 -16.37
C ASP A 15 2.73 23.30 -15.06
N GLU A 16 3.03 24.10 -14.04
CA GLU A 16 3.44 23.63 -12.71
C GLU A 16 2.30 22.88 -12.00
N ILE A 17 1.07 23.41 -12.10
CA ILE A 17 -0.13 22.74 -11.58
C ILE A 17 -0.34 21.40 -12.29
N TYR A 18 -0.20 21.38 -13.62
CA TYR A 18 -0.34 20.14 -14.39
C TYR A 18 0.71 19.10 -14.00
N LEU A 19 1.96 19.52 -13.79
CA LEU A 19 3.05 18.66 -13.33
C LEU A 19 2.75 18.07 -11.95
N ALA A 20 2.36 18.91 -10.98
CA ALA A 20 2.04 18.47 -9.63
C ALA A 20 0.87 17.49 -9.60
N VAL A 21 -0.21 17.76 -10.35
CA VAL A 21 -1.37 16.86 -10.47
C VAL A 21 -0.96 15.55 -11.12
N ARG A 22 -0.17 15.59 -12.20
CA ARG A 22 0.29 14.39 -12.89
C ARG A 22 1.18 13.52 -12.00
N GLU A 23 2.05 14.13 -11.19
CA GLU A 23 2.87 13.41 -10.22
C GLU A 23 2.02 12.80 -9.10
N GLY A 24 1.07 13.55 -8.54
CA GLY A 24 0.14 13.03 -7.53
C GLY A 24 -0.71 11.86 -8.04
N ILE A 25 -1.19 11.92 -9.28
CA ILE A 25 -1.92 10.80 -9.91
C ILE A 25 -1.01 9.59 -10.08
N LYS A 26 0.23 9.78 -10.54
CA LYS A 26 1.18 8.66 -10.70
C LYS A 26 1.48 8.00 -9.37
N ASP A 27 1.68 8.79 -8.32
CA ASP A 27 1.97 8.29 -6.98
C ASP A 27 0.78 7.48 -6.43
N ALA A 28 -0.43 8.04 -6.52
CA ALA A 28 -1.65 7.33 -6.12
C ALA A 28 -1.87 6.03 -6.90
N LEU A 29 -1.56 6.01 -8.20
CA LEU A 29 -1.63 4.79 -8.99
C LEU A 29 -0.62 3.73 -8.52
N PHE A 30 0.62 4.13 -8.23
CA PHE A 30 1.64 3.21 -7.71
C PHE A 30 1.23 2.61 -6.37
N ASP A 31 0.65 3.41 -5.49
CA ASP A 31 0.16 2.96 -4.18
C ASP A 31 -0.98 1.93 -4.31
N VAL A 32 -1.93 2.18 -5.22
CA VAL A 32 -3.00 1.22 -5.55
C VAL A 32 -2.43 -0.07 -6.15
N PHE A 33 -1.49 0.03 -7.10
CA PHE A 33 -0.86 -1.15 -7.68
C PHE A 33 -0.08 -1.97 -6.64
N ALA A 34 0.65 -1.31 -5.76
CA ALA A 34 1.38 -1.96 -4.66
C ALA A 34 0.41 -2.67 -3.72
N THR A 35 -0.69 -2.03 -3.35
CA THR A 35 -1.74 -2.63 -2.50
C THR A 35 -2.36 -3.87 -3.16
N ILE A 36 -2.74 -3.79 -4.43
CA ILE A 36 -3.32 -4.92 -5.17
C ILE A 36 -2.31 -6.07 -5.27
N PHE A 37 -1.04 -5.76 -5.52
CA PHE A 37 0.02 -6.75 -5.61
C PHE A 37 0.23 -7.47 -4.27
N LEU A 38 0.32 -6.71 -3.17
CA LEU A 38 0.43 -7.27 -1.81
C LEU A 38 -0.79 -8.12 -1.45
N LEU A 39 -1.99 -7.67 -1.81
CA LEU A 39 -3.21 -8.44 -1.58
C LEU A 39 -3.21 -9.75 -2.38
N GLY A 40 -2.74 -9.71 -3.63
CA GLY A 40 -2.56 -10.92 -4.45
C GLY A 40 -1.58 -11.91 -3.82
N LEU A 41 -0.44 -11.42 -3.33
CA LEU A 41 0.54 -12.25 -2.60
C LEU A 41 -0.02 -12.79 -1.28
N ALA A 42 -0.82 -12.00 -0.57
CA ALA A 42 -1.50 -12.43 0.64
C ALA A 42 -2.45 -13.59 0.35
N LEU A 43 -3.32 -13.45 -0.65
CA LEU A 43 -4.27 -14.49 -1.04
C LEU A 43 -3.54 -15.75 -1.53
N GLY A 44 -2.49 -15.60 -2.33
CA GLY A 44 -1.67 -16.72 -2.80
C GLY A 44 -1.01 -17.47 -1.65
N SER A 45 -0.43 -16.73 -0.69
CA SER A 45 0.21 -17.31 0.49
C SER A 45 -0.80 -17.97 1.42
N LEU A 46 -1.99 -17.37 1.58
CA LEU A 46 -3.09 -17.94 2.36
C LEU A 46 -3.58 -19.25 1.75
N TRP A 47 -3.79 -19.28 0.44
CA TRP A 47 -4.20 -20.49 -0.29
C TRP A 47 -3.15 -21.60 -0.19
N ALA A 48 -1.88 -21.27 -0.47
CA ALA A 48 -0.78 -22.23 -0.38
C ALA A 48 -0.59 -22.75 1.06
N GLY A 49 -0.69 -21.87 2.06
CA GLY A 49 -0.62 -22.23 3.47
C GLY A 49 -1.77 -23.16 3.88
N PHE A 50 -3.00 -22.86 3.48
CA PHE A 50 -4.16 -23.70 3.80
C PHE A 50 -4.07 -25.09 3.14
N GLN A 51 -3.73 -25.12 1.85
CA GLN A 51 -3.54 -26.39 1.13
C GLN A 51 -2.38 -27.20 1.72
N GLY A 52 -1.25 -26.55 2.02
CA GLY A 52 -0.10 -27.17 2.66
C GLY A 52 -0.44 -27.72 4.04
N PHE A 53 -1.26 -27.02 4.81
CA PHE A 53 -1.70 -27.48 6.13
C PHE A 53 -2.63 -28.69 6.03
N ALA A 54 -3.57 -28.68 5.07
CA ALA A 54 -4.49 -29.78 4.84
C ALA A 54 -3.78 -31.05 4.32
N ALA A 55 -2.72 -30.89 3.54
CA ALA A 55 -1.92 -31.99 3.00
C ALA A 55 -0.74 -32.41 3.90
N ALA A 56 -0.44 -31.67 4.97
CA ALA A 56 0.69 -31.94 5.82
C ALA A 56 0.49 -33.22 6.64
N SER A 57 1.51 -34.07 6.63
CA SER A 57 1.59 -35.30 7.43
C SER A 57 2.83 -35.33 8.34
N SER A 58 3.61 -34.25 8.36
CA SER A 58 4.85 -34.13 9.13
C SER A 58 4.96 -32.76 9.79
N ALA A 59 5.72 -32.69 10.90
CA ALA A 59 5.96 -31.44 11.62
C ALA A 59 6.56 -30.35 10.73
N VAL A 60 7.49 -30.71 9.84
CA VAL A 60 8.11 -29.78 8.88
C VAL A 60 7.05 -29.22 7.91
N GLY A 61 6.13 -30.07 7.44
CA GLY A 61 5.03 -29.64 6.58
C GLY A 61 4.11 -28.61 7.26
N TYR A 62 3.76 -28.84 8.53
CA TYR A 62 2.97 -27.89 9.31
C TYR A 62 3.70 -26.57 9.56
N VAL A 63 5.01 -26.59 9.80
CA VAL A 63 5.81 -25.36 9.96
C VAL A 63 5.81 -24.55 8.66
N LEU A 64 6.08 -25.18 7.51
CA LEU A 64 6.05 -24.50 6.21
C LEU A 64 4.66 -23.91 5.91
N ALA A 65 3.60 -24.69 6.11
CA ALA A 65 2.23 -24.21 5.95
C ALA A 65 1.91 -23.02 6.88
N GLY A 66 2.31 -23.12 8.16
CA GLY A 66 2.16 -22.05 9.14
C GLY A 66 2.92 -20.79 8.76
N THR A 67 4.13 -20.90 8.21
CA THR A 67 4.89 -19.74 7.73
C THR A 67 4.21 -19.05 6.55
N ALA A 68 3.63 -19.80 5.60
CA ALA A 68 2.88 -19.23 4.50
C ALA A 68 1.62 -18.48 4.97
N LEU A 69 0.91 -19.03 5.97
CA LEU A 69 -0.22 -18.35 6.61
C LEU A 69 0.22 -17.08 7.35
N GLY A 70 1.35 -17.13 8.06
CA GLY A 70 1.93 -15.95 8.72
C GLY A 70 2.33 -14.86 7.71
N LEU A 71 2.93 -15.25 6.58
CA LEU A 71 3.28 -14.33 5.50
C LEU A 71 2.05 -13.64 4.91
N ALA A 72 0.94 -14.37 4.76
CA ALA A 72 -0.32 -13.80 4.31
C ALA A 72 -0.80 -12.67 5.22
N LEU A 73 -0.72 -12.86 6.54
CA LEU A 73 -1.07 -11.81 7.51
C LEU A 73 -0.16 -10.58 7.41
N VAL A 74 1.15 -10.80 7.22
CA VAL A 74 2.12 -9.69 7.05
C VAL A 74 1.79 -8.89 5.79
N PHE A 75 1.48 -9.56 4.67
CA PHE A 75 1.10 -8.87 3.44
C PHE A 75 -0.22 -8.11 3.56
N VAL A 76 -1.20 -8.66 4.28
CA VAL A 76 -2.46 -7.95 4.56
C VAL A 76 -2.20 -6.71 5.41
N ALA A 77 -1.38 -6.82 6.46
CA ALA A 77 -1.03 -5.69 7.30
C ALA A 77 -0.31 -4.60 6.51
N ALA A 78 0.67 -4.98 5.68
CA ALA A 78 1.39 -4.04 4.81
C ALA A 78 0.46 -3.38 3.76
N ALA A 79 -0.48 -4.14 3.19
CA ALA A 79 -1.46 -3.59 2.25
C ALA A 79 -2.40 -2.58 2.92
N PHE A 80 -2.80 -2.82 4.18
CA PHE A 80 -3.63 -1.86 4.92
C PHE A 80 -2.86 -0.64 5.42
N ASP A 81 -1.57 -0.77 5.74
CA ASP A 81 -0.71 0.35 6.13
C ASP A 81 -0.43 1.30 4.96
N LEU A 82 -0.35 0.77 3.73
CA LEU A 82 -0.19 1.58 2.52
C LEU A 82 -1.41 2.46 2.24
N VAL A 83 -2.63 1.98 2.52
CA VAL A 83 -3.87 2.73 2.20
C VAL A 83 -4.08 3.88 3.21
N PRO A 84 -3.96 5.16 2.80
CA PRO A 84 -3.96 6.31 3.73
C PRO A 84 -5.23 6.43 4.57
N SER A 85 -6.38 5.98 4.04
CA SER A 85 -7.68 6.07 4.71
C SER A 85 -7.82 5.20 5.96
N PHE A 86 -6.96 4.19 6.13
CA PHE A 86 -6.93 3.36 7.34
C PHE A 86 -5.92 3.89 8.37
N HIS A 87 -4.81 4.46 7.93
CA HIS A 87 -3.79 5.07 8.80
C HIS A 87 -4.39 6.18 9.68
N ASP A 88 -5.20 7.08 9.11
CA ASP A 88 -5.83 8.18 9.84
C ASP A 88 -6.99 7.72 10.76
N ARG A 89 -7.64 6.59 10.45
CA ARG A 89 -8.80 6.08 11.22
C ARG A 89 -8.41 5.15 12.37
N LEU A 90 -7.21 4.57 12.35
CA LEU A 90 -6.71 3.69 13.43
C LEU A 90 -5.99 4.46 14.55
N LEU A 91 -5.60 5.72 14.30
CA LEU A 91 -4.93 6.60 15.27
C LEU A 91 -5.86 7.69 15.86
N SER A 92 -7.15 7.68 15.51
CA SER A 92 -8.22 8.51 16.10
C SER A 92 -9.06 7.73 17.11
#